data_AF-A0A939UZQ4-F1
#
_entry.id   AF-A0A939UZQ4-F1
#
_cell.length_a   1.000
_cell.length_b   1.000
_cell.length_c   1.000
_cell.angle_alpha   90.00
_cell.angle_beta   90.00
_cell.angle_gamma   90.00
#
_symmetry.space_group_name_H-M   'P 1'
#
loop_
_entity.id
_entity.type
_entity.pdbx_description
1 polymer ?
#
loop_
_entity_poly.entity_id
_entity_poly.type
_entity_poly.pdbx_seq_one_letter_code
_entity_poly.pdbx_strand_id
1 'polypeptide(L)'
;MADKEEKRYSSGIIRISKLATIVFIALVVMADIGGYFIAKYVTYCWIEKFDIMSLVLTTVVFYVATVCGYVVLFSLYKLLSNMEKDIVFDVCNTRLMGYITMGLIACGIACACETFTWPGAIFLSVVAWFIALIVLCVKTTFDKAIAMKDEMDLTI
;
A
#
# COMPACT_ATOMS: atom_id res chain seq x y z
N MET A 1 -12.06 18.42 -29.45
CA MET A 1 -11.45 17.10 -29.73
C MET A 1 -10.47 16.70 -28.62
N ALA A 2 -9.58 17.59 -28.17
CA ALA A 2 -8.66 17.34 -27.05
C ALA A 2 -9.32 16.81 -25.76
N ASP A 3 -10.42 17.42 -25.30
CA ASP A 3 -11.16 16.99 -24.07
C ASP A 3 -11.66 15.54 -24.15
N LYS A 4 -12.05 15.08 -25.34
CA LYS A 4 -12.57 13.72 -25.55
C LYS A 4 -11.44 12.67 -25.54
N GLU A 5 -10.26 13.04 -26.01
CA GLU A 5 -9.08 12.17 -25.96
C GLU A 5 -8.51 12.07 -24.54
N GLU A 6 -8.50 13.17 -23.79
CA GLU A 6 -8.04 13.21 -22.40
C GLU A 6 -8.91 12.34 -21.47
N LYS A 7 -10.24 12.44 -21.57
CA LYS A 7 -11.16 11.58 -20.81
C LYS A 7 -11.02 10.10 -21.16
N ARG A 8 -10.76 9.80 -22.44
CA ARG A 8 -10.54 8.42 -22.89
C ARG A 8 -9.20 7.86 -22.41
N TYR A 9 -8.17 8.68 -22.32
CA TYR A 9 -6.87 8.31 -21.76
C TYR A 9 -6.96 8.03 -20.26
N SER A 10 -7.59 8.93 -19.48
CA SER A 10 -7.77 8.78 -18.04
C SER A 10 -8.58 7.53 -17.67
N SER A 11 -9.71 7.30 -18.34
CA SER A 11 -10.52 6.09 -18.13
C SER A 11 -9.79 4.79 -18.50
N GLY A 12 -8.92 4.82 -19.51
CA GLY A 12 -8.03 3.72 -19.87
C GLY A 12 -7.04 3.38 -18.75
N ILE A 13 -6.36 4.39 -18.21
CA ILE A 13 -5.41 4.23 -17.10
C ILE A 13 -6.09 3.69 -15.85
N ILE A 14 -7.25 4.25 -15.47
CA ILE A 14 -7.98 3.81 -14.27
C ILE A 14 -8.34 2.32 -14.37
N ARG A 15 -8.81 1.87 -15.55
CA ARG A 15 -9.13 0.45 -15.80
C ARG A 15 -7.90 -0.44 -15.69
N ILE A 16 -6.77 -0.04 -16.27
CA ILE A 16 -5.51 -0.80 -16.20
C ILE A 16 -5.03 -0.89 -14.75
N SER A 17 -5.03 0.22 -14.01
CA SER A 17 -4.64 0.26 -12.60
C SER A 17 -5.56 -0.63 -11.73
N LYS A 18 -6.87 -0.65 -12.01
CA LYS A 18 -7.83 -1.50 -11.30
C LYS A 18 -7.57 -2.98 -11.56
N LEU A 19 -7.33 -3.35 -12.83
CA LEU A 19 -6.96 -4.71 -13.20
C LEU A 19 -5.64 -5.13 -12.56
N ALA A 20 -4.62 -4.26 -12.59
CA ALA A 20 -3.34 -4.50 -11.93
C ALA A 20 -3.53 -4.73 -10.42
N THR A 21 -4.38 -3.94 -9.76
CA THR A 21 -4.69 -4.10 -8.33
C THR A 21 -5.32 -5.47 -8.03
N ILE A 22 -6.25 -5.95 -8.87
CA ILE A 22 -6.86 -7.28 -8.72
C ILE A 22 -5.82 -8.39 -8.90
N VAL A 23 -4.93 -8.25 -9.89
CA VAL A 23 -3.83 -9.19 -10.11
C VAL A 23 -2.89 -9.23 -8.91
N PHE A 24 -2.54 -8.07 -8.34
CA PHE A 24 -1.75 -8.01 -7.11
C PHE A 24 -2.43 -8.69 -5.92
N ILE A 25 -3.74 -8.50 -5.74
CA ILE A 25 -4.50 -9.21 -4.70
C ILE A 25 -4.41 -10.72 -4.90
N ALA A 26 -4.58 -11.21 -6.14
CA ALA A 26 -4.46 -12.64 -6.44
C ALA A 26 -3.05 -13.18 -6.17
N LEU A 27 -2.00 -12.40 -6.46
CA LEU A 27 -0.62 -12.77 -6.14
C LEU A 27 -0.39 -12.86 -4.63
N VAL A 28 -0.93 -11.93 -3.84
CA VAL A 28 -0.81 -11.98 -2.36
C VAL A 28 -1.53 -13.22 -1.82
N VAL A 29 -2.72 -13.55 -2.33
CA VAL A 29 -3.44 -14.77 -1.93
C VAL A 29 -2.62 -16.04 -2.25
N MET A 30 -2.00 -16.10 -3.42
CA MET A 30 -1.10 -17.20 -3.75
C MET A 30 0.13 -17.26 -2.82
N ALA A 31 0.68 -16.10 -2.46
CA ALA A 31 1.79 -16.01 -1.52
C ALA A 31 1.39 -16.48 -0.10
N ASP A 32 0.16 -16.21 0.34
CA ASP A 32 -0.35 -16.69 1.64
C ASP A 32 -0.48 -18.23 1.67
N ILE A 33 -0.97 -18.85 0.59
CA ILE A 33 -1.03 -20.32 0.47
C ILE A 33 0.38 -20.93 0.58
N GLY A 34 1.38 -20.26 -0.02
CA GLY A 34 2.78 -20.63 0.05
C GLY A 34 3.53 -20.10 1.28
N GLY A 35 2.89 -19.34 2.17
CA GLY A 35 3.57 -18.49 3.15
C GLY A 35 4.51 -19.27 4.06
N TYR A 36 4.09 -20.45 4.51
CA TYR A 36 4.91 -21.33 5.34
C TYR A 36 6.14 -21.88 4.59
N PHE A 37 6.03 -22.18 3.30
CA PHE A 37 7.15 -22.63 2.47
C PHE A 37 8.11 -21.48 2.17
N ILE A 38 7.58 -20.30 1.89
CA ILE A 38 8.37 -19.08 1.61
C ILE A 38 9.15 -18.67 2.85
N ALA A 39 8.50 -18.60 4.02
CA ALA A 39 9.17 -18.26 5.28
C ALA A 39 10.30 -19.25 5.61
N LYS A 40 10.05 -20.56 5.46
CA LYS A 40 11.08 -21.59 5.61
C LYS A 40 12.24 -21.41 4.63
N TYR A 41 11.95 -21.12 3.37
CA TYR A 41 12.98 -20.91 2.35
C TYR A 41 13.84 -19.68 2.65
N VAL A 42 13.23 -18.57 3.07
CA VAL A 42 13.94 -17.35 3.46
C VAL A 42 14.84 -17.60 4.67
N THR A 43 14.32 -18.27 5.72
CA THR A 43 15.15 -18.60 6.89
C THR A 43 16.31 -19.55 6.52
N TYR A 44 16.08 -20.52 5.64
CA TYR A 44 17.11 -21.45 5.19
C TYR A 44 18.20 -20.79 4.36
N CYS A 45 17.83 -19.93 3.41
CA CYS A 45 18.75 -19.41 2.39
C CYS A 45 19.39 -18.07 2.76
N TRP A 46 18.71 -17.21 3.53
CA TRP A 46 19.15 -15.83 3.80
C TRP A 46 19.64 -15.59 5.23
N ILE A 47 19.05 -16.28 6.21
CA ILE A 47 19.36 -16.03 7.62
C ILE A 47 20.53 -16.91 8.09
N GLU A 48 20.79 -18.05 7.41
CA GLU A 48 21.86 -19.03 7.71
C GLU A 48 21.91 -19.51 9.18
N LYS A 49 20.92 -19.14 10.00
CA LYS A 49 20.74 -19.56 11.39
C LYS A 49 19.46 -20.38 11.51
N PHE A 50 19.62 -21.65 11.88
CA PHE A 50 18.53 -22.55 12.23
C PHE A 50 18.09 -22.31 13.68
N ASP A 51 17.53 -21.13 13.95
CA ASP A 51 16.85 -20.88 15.22
C ASP A 51 15.33 -20.82 15.00
N ILE A 52 14.59 -21.51 15.86
CA ILE A 52 13.13 -21.56 15.86
C ILE A 52 12.57 -20.14 16.07
N MET A 53 13.25 -19.32 16.89
CA MET A 53 12.85 -17.93 17.16
C MET A 53 12.87 -17.08 15.89
N SER A 54 13.91 -17.20 15.07
CA SER A 54 14.03 -16.47 13.79
C SER A 54 12.96 -16.89 12.79
N LEU A 55 12.67 -18.19 12.71
CA LEU A 55 11.63 -18.72 11.82
C LEU A 55 10.24 -18.21 12.23
N VAL A 56 9.93 -18.21 13.53
CA VAL A 56 8.65 -17.69 14.04
C VAL A 56 8.56 -16.19 13.76
N LEU A 57 9.62 -15.42 14.01
CA LEU A 57 9.62 -13.96 13.82
C LEU A 57 9.41 -13.57 12.35
N THR A 58 10.16 -14.17 11.42
CA THR A 58 9.97 -13.94 9.98
C THR A 58 8.58 -14.36 9.51
N THR A 59 8.04 -15.46 10.02
CA THR A 59 6.67 -15.90 9.68
C THR A 59 5.63 -14.89 10.18
N VAL A 60 5.77 -14.39 11.41
CA VAL A 60 4.87 -13.38 11.98
C VAL A 60 4.97 -12.07 11.20
N VAL A 61 6.17 -11.59 10.91
CA VAL A 61 6.38 -10.35 10.14
C VAL A 61 5.79 -10.50 8.74
N PHE A 62 5.96 -11.64 8.08
CA PHE A 62 5.33 -11.93 6.78
C PHE A 62 3.81 -11.79 6.84
N TYR A 63 3.14 -12.43 7.80
CA TYR A 63 1.68 -12.35 7.89
C TYR A 63 1.17 -10.95 8.31
N VAL A 64 1.90 -10.24 9.18
CA VAL A 64 1.58 -8.84 9.50
C VAL A 64 1.70 -7.97 8.25
N ALA A 65 2.75 -8.18 7.46
CA ALA A 65 2.96 -7.45 6.21
C ALA A 65 1.91 -7.79 5.15
N THR A 66 1.47 -9.04 5.03
CA THR A 66 0.41 -9.41 4.07
C THR A 66 -0.93 -8.81 4.47
N VAL A 67 -1.31 -8.84 5.76
CA VAL A 67 -2.51 -8.15 6.26
C VAL A 67 -2.47 -6.66 5.95
N CYS A 68 -1.34 -6.00 6.20
CA CYS A 68 -1.16 -4.58 5.85
C CYS A 68 -1.27 -4.35 4.33
N GLY A 69 -0.69 -5.26 3.52
CA GLY A 69 -0.79 -5.25 2.07
C GLY A 69 -2.23 -5.33 1.57
N TYR A 70 -3.07 -6.19 2.16
CA TYR A 70 -4.50 -6.27 1.84
C TYR A 70 -5.24 -4.97 2.16
N VAL A 71 -4.97 -4.36 3.31
CA VAL A 71 -5.57 -3.06 3.67
C VAL A 71 -5.22 -1.99 2.65
N VAL A 72 -3.96 -1.94 2.22
CA VAL A 72 -3.48 -1.00 1.19
C VAL A 72 -4.16 -1.27 -0.16
N LEU A 73 -4.16 -2.52 -0.63
CA LEU A 73 -4.73 -2.91 -1.91
C LEU A 73 -6.25 -2.66 -1.98
N PHE A 74 -6.98 -2.99 -0.91
CA PHE A 74 -8.42 -2.76 -0.85
C PHE A 74 -8.74 -1.27 -0.83
N SER A 75 -7.97 -0.48 -0.08
CA SER A 75 -8.10 0.98 -0.06
C SER A 75 -7.81 1.57 -1.44
N LEU A 76 -6.77 1.09 -2.13
CA LEU A 76 -6.41 1.54 -3.48
C LEU A 76 -7.49 1.16 -4.51
N TYR A 77 -8.03 -0.05 -4.44
CA TYR A 77 -9.14 -0.49 -5.30
C TYR A 77 -10.37 0.41 -5.14
N LYS A 78 -10.72 0.72 -3.89
CA LYS A 78 -11.87 1.59 -3.60
C LYS A 78 -11.60 3.05 -4.01
N LEU A 79 -10.37 3.52 -3.90
CA LEU A 79 -9.94 4.84 -4.40
C LEU A 79 -10.07 4.93 -5.92
N LEU A 80 -9.56 3.94 -6.66
CA LEU A 80 -9.71 3.86 -8.12
C LEU A 80 -11.19 3.79 -8.53
N SER A 81 -12.02 3.07 -7.78
CA SER A 81 -13.45 3.00 -8.03
C SER A 81 -14.18 4.32 -7.77
N ASN A 82 -13.68 5.16 -6.86
CA ASN A 82 -14.23 6.49 -6.61
C ASN A 82 -13.82 7.46 -7.73
N MET A 83 -12.58 7.37 -8.22
CA MET A 83 -12.11 8.14 -9.39
C MET A 83 -12.89 7.80 -10.66
N GLU A 84 -13.28 6.53 -10.86
CA GLU A 84 -14.13 6.11 -11.98
C GLU A 84 -15.53 6.77 -11.95
N LYS A 85 -15.97 7.27 -10.79
CA LYS A 85 -17.26 7.95 -10.61
C LYS A 85 -17.15 9.48 -10.65
N ASP A 86 -16.01 10.04 -11.04
CA ASP A 86 -15.70 11.48 -11.03
C ASP A 86 -15.73 12.14 -9.62
N ILE A 87 -15.73 11.34 -8.54
CA ILE A 87 -15.72 11.84 -7.15
C ILE A 87 -14.29 11.81 -6.62
N VAL A 88 -13.48 12.78 -7.05
CA VAL A 88 -12.04 12.84 -6.73
C VAL A 88 -11.76 13.61 -5.42
N PHE A 89 -12.65 14.53 -5.03
CA PHE A 89 -12.48 15.45 -3.90
C PHE A 89 -13.53 15.25 -2.81
N ASP A 90 -13.65 14.03 -2.30
CA ASP A 90 -14.48 13.74 -1.12
C ASP A 90 -13.57 13.39 0.06
N VAL A 91 -13.87 13.92 1.24
CA VAL A 91 -13.19 13.65 2.52
C VAL A 91 -13.11 12.15 2.82
N CYS A 92 -14.05 11.36 2.28
CA CYS A 92 -14.03 9.89 2.36
C CYS A 92 -12.81 9.27 1.64
N ASN A 93 -12.32 9.91 0.58
CA ASN A 93 -11.20 9.43 -0.23
C ASN A 93 -9.84 9.74 0.42
N THR A 94 -9.70 10.89 1.09
CA THR A 94 -8.50 11.19 1.90
C THR A 94 -8.39 10.31 3.14
N ARG A 95 -9.51 9.86 3.72
CA ARG A 95 -9.51 8.80 4.75
C ARG A 95 -8.96 7.47 4.23
N LEU A 96 -9.28 7.10 2.99
CA LEU A 96 -8.72 5.92 2.32
C LEU A 96 -7.20 6.00 2.15
N MET A 97 -6.67 7.16 1.74
CA MET A 97 -5.23 7.40 1.70
C MET A 97 -4.59 7.34 3.09
N GLY A 98 -5.33 7.72 4.14
CA GLY A 98 -4.93 7.56 5.54
C GLY A 98 -4.71 6.09 5.92
N TYR A 99 -5.63 5.19 5.56
CA TYR A 99 -5.48 3.75 5.80
C TYR A 99 -4.28 3.16 5.05
N ILE A 100 -4.04 3.60 3.81
CA ILE A 100 -2.86 3.19 3.04
C ILE A 100 -1.58 3.59 3.76
N THR A 101 -1.52 4.83 4.25
CA THR A 101 -0.36 5.34 5.00
C THR A 101 -0.13 4.52 6.26
N MET A 102 -1.18 4.27 7.05
CA MET A 102 -1.08 3.53 8.31
C MET A 102 -0.62 2.09 8.09
N GLY A 103 -1.10 1.44 7.02
CA GLY A 103 -0.64 0.11 6.61
C GLY A 103 0.83 0.08 6.20
N LEU A 104 1.30 1.09 5.45
CA LEU A 104 2.71 1.20 5.06
C LEU A 104 3.63 1.46 6.26
N ILE A 105 3.20 2.29 7.21
CA ILE A 105 3.94 2.53 8.47
C ILE A 105 4.03 1.24 9.29
N ALA A 106 2.92 0.49 9.42
CA ALA A 106 2.89 -0.79 10.12
C ALA A 106 3.83 -1.81 9.46
N CYS A 107 3.83 -1.92 8.13
CA CYS A 107 4.80 -2.72 7.37
C CYS A 107 6.24 -2.29 7.65
N GLY A 108 6.52 -0.98 7.62
CA GLY A 108 7.85 -0.44 7.89
C GLY A 108 8.35 -0.76 9.29
N ILE A 109 7.48 -0.69 10.31
CA ILE A 109 7.81 -1.07 11.68
C ILE A 109 8.07 -2.58 11.77
N ALA A 110 7.24 -3.41 11.13
CA ALA A 110 7.42 -4.86 11.12
C ALA A 110 8.77 -5.26 10.48
N CYS A 111 9.14 -4.63 9.36
CA CYS A 111 10.44 -4.84 8.72
C CYS A 111 11.62 -4.33 9.58
N ALA A 112 11.43 -3.22 10.30
CA ALA A 112 12.44 -2.73 11.25
C ALA A 112 12.67 -3.72 12.40
N CYS A 113 11.61 -4.35 12.92
CA CYS A 113 11.74 -5.42 13.92
C CYS A 113 12.49 -6.64 13.37
N GLU A 114 12.29 -7.00 12.11
CA GLU A 114 13.01 -8.10 11.46
C GLU A 114 14.50 -7.82 11.25
N THR A 115 14.91 -6.55 11.25
CA THR A 115 16.32 -6.13 11.13
C THR A 115 17.19 -6.66 12.27
N PHE A 116 16.62 -6.93 13.44
CA PHE A 116 17.34 -7.55 14.57
C PHE A 116 17.77 -8.99 14.27
N THR A 117 17.01 -9.71 13.43
CA THR A 117 17.29 -11.10 13.05
C THR A 117 18.06 -11.18 11.75
N TRP A 118 17.68 -10.35 10.77
CA TRP A 118 18.27 -10.33 9.44
C TRP A 118 18.67 -8.90 9.04
N PRO A 119 19.97 -8.56 9.04
CA PRO A 119 20.43 -7.20 8.74
C PRO A 119 19.97 -6.65 7.38
N GLY A 120 19.69 -7.53 6.41
CA GLY A 120 19.19 -7.15 5.09
C GLY A 120 17.79 -6.52 5.10
N ALA A 121 16.99 -6.76 6.15
CA ALA A 121 15.66 -6.19 6.29
C ALA A 121 15.67 -4.66 6.45
N ILE A 122 16.81 -4.05 6.79
CA ILE A 122 16.93 -2.60 6.92
C ILE A 122 16.61 -1.87 5.61
N PHE A 123 17.02 -2.41 4.47
CA PHE A 123 16.72 -1.83 3.16
C PHE A 123 15.23 -1.84 2.87
N LEU A 124 14.55 -2.94 3.19
CA LEU A 124 13.11 -3.08 3.02
C LEU A 124 12.35 -2.09 3.91
N SER A 125 12.79 -1.94 5.16
CA SER A 125 12.24 -0.95 6.09
C SER A 125 12.40 0.47 5.55
N VAL A 126 13.60 0.86 5.10
CA VAL A 126 13.85 2.22 4.56
C VAL A 126 12.95 2.51 3.36
N VAL A 127 12.79 1.54 2.44
CA VAL A 127 11.91 1.69 1.28
C VAL A 127 10.45 1.84 1.71
N ALA A 128 9.97 1.01 2.64
CA ALA A 128 8.59 1.10 3.14
C ALA A 128 8.30 2.46 3.78
N TRP A 129 9.22 2.98 4.59
CA TRP A 129 9.11 4.30 5.20
C TRP A 129 9.12 5.42 4.16
N PHE A 130 9.98 5.32 3.15
CA PHE A 130 10.03 6.32 2.08
C PHE A 130 8.73 6.35 1.26
N ILE A 131 8.17 5.19 0.93
CA ILE A 131 6.88 5.10 0.25
C ILE A 131 5.76 5.67 1.15
N ALA A 132 5.78 5.36 2.45
CA ALA A 132 4.83 5.93 3.41
C ALA A 132 4.88 7.47 3.41
N LEU A 133 6.08 8.06 3.38
CA LEU A 133 6.28 9.52 3.29
C LEU A 133 5.71 10.10 1.99
N ILE A 134 5.92 9.45 0.85
CA ILE A 134 5.36 9.90 -0.43
C ILE A 134 3.83 9.95 -0.35
N VAL A 135 3.20 8.88 0.15
CA VAL A 135 1.73 8.84 0.31
C VAL A 135 1.26 9.91 1.30
N LEU A 136 2.04 10.19 2.35
CA LEU A 136 1.79 11.27 3.31
C LEU A 136 1.79 12.66 2.64
N CYS A 137 2.75 12.92 1.75
CA CYS A 137 2.82 14.17 0.99
C CYS A 137 1.62 14.31 0.03
N VAL A 138 1.22 13.22 -0.61
CA VAL A 138 0.07 13.22 -1.52
C VAL A 138 -1.22 13.50 -0.74
N LYS A 139 -1.49 12.77 0.35
CA LYS A 139 -2.73 12.98 1.14
C LYS A 139 -2.84 14.41 1.68
N THR A 140 -1.74 14.99 2.16
CA THR A 140 -1.75 16.34 2.72
C THR A 140 -1.99 17.40 1.64
N THR A 141 -1.50 17.17 0.42
CA THR A 141 -1.81 18.03 -0.73
C THR A 141 -3.29 17.96 -1.10
N PHE A 142 -3.88 16.75 -1.11
CA PHE A 142 -5.31 16.56 -1.36
C PHE A 142 -6.19 17.21 -0.27
N ASP A 143 -5.83 17.04 1.01
CA ASP A 143 -6.55 17.68 2.12
C ASP A 143 -6.56 19.21 1.97
N LYS A 144 -5.41 19.81 1.61
CA LYS A 144 -5.32 21.26 1.33
C LYS A 144 -6.15 21.68 0.13
N ALA A 145 -6.19 20.87 -0.93
CA ALA A 145 -6.99 21.16 -2.12
C ALA A 145 -8.50 21.14 -1.82
N ILE A 146 -8.95 20.20 -0.97
CA ILE A 146 -10.35 20.11 -0.52
C ILE A 146 -10.71 21.33 0.34
N ALA A 147 -9.87 21.72 1.29
CA ALA A 147 -10.11 22.88 2.14
C ALA A 147 -10.24 24.18 1.33
N MET A 148 -9.40 24.37 0.30
CA MET A 148 -9.47 25.53 -0.59
C MET A 148 -10.74 25.56 -1.46
N LYS A 149 -11.24 24.38 -1.85
CA LYS A 149 -12.53 24.24 -2.55
C LYS A 149 -13.70 24.68 -1.64
N ASP A 150 -13.68 24.25 -0.37
CA ASP A 150 -14.73 24.54 0.61
C ASP A 150 -14.81 26.05 0.95
N GLU A 151 -13.66 26.72 1.11
CA GLU A 151 -13.61 28.17 1.35
C GLU A 151 -14.17 28.99 0.17
N MET A 152 -13.96 28.53 -1.06
CA MET A 152 -14.46 29.20 -2.27
C MET A 152 -15.97 29.04 -2.44
N ASP A 153 -16.53 27.87 -2.11
CA ASP A 153 -17.98 27.62 -2.14
C ASP A 153 -18.71 28.40 -1.02
N LEU A 154 -18.03 28.80 0.06
CA LEU A 154 -18.61 29.62 1.14
C LEU A 154 -18.72 31.12 0.82
N THR A 155 -18.02 31.61 -0.22
CA THR A 155 -17.96 33.04 -0.57
C THR A 155 -18.95 33.44 -1.66
N ILE A 156 -19.67 32.47 -2.24
CA ILE A 156 -20.79 32.69 -3.18
C ILE A 156 -22.11 32.61 -2.40
#